data_AF-A0A970NL75-F1
#
_entry.id   AF-A0A970NL75-F1
#
_cell.length_a   1.000
_cell.length_b   1.000
_cell.length_c   1.000
_cell.angle_alpha   90.00
_cell.angle_beta   90.00
_cell.angle_gamma   90.00
#
_symmetry.space_group_name_H-M   'P 1'
#
loop_
_entity.id
_entity.type
_entity.pdbx_description
1 polymer ?
#
loop_
_entity_poly.entity_id
_entity_poly.type
_entity_poly.pdbx_seq_one_letter_code
_entity_poly.pdbx_strand_id
1 'polypeptide(L)'
;METPQNGKRRRRWTKEAIIDAIRDLHAEGAPLTTRAMAERGLSGMVTTAYKPEFFGSWSAALEAASVDTPGKAHRPRKWTRERVIQRIRELHRQGCDLCHSSAKREHQYLVVVASDERMFGSWRDAVEAAGLPYDSVSKHEAWTKEKIISRIRLLHRRGEPLSHESARQRHGALVSAASSPRYFGSWERAIRAAGLSYDSIRRIESWNRARILEKIRELHAQGVALNNASMRRLGYRGMMEAAARPQNFGSWEAAVRAAGIDYDRVRLV
;
A
#
# COMPACT_ATOMS: atom_id res chain seq x y z
N MET A 1 3.75 -73.18 -19.11
CA MET A 1 4.68 -72.38 -18.27
C MET A 1 3.88 -71.28 -17.62
N GLU A 2 3.31 -71.57 -16.45
CA GLU A 2 2.56 -70.57 -15.67
C GLU A 2 3.46 -70.07 -14.54
N THR A 3 3.75 -68.78 -14.59
CA THR A 3 4.48 -68.04 -13.54
C THR A 3 3.68 -68.02 -12.24
N PRO A 4 4.29 -68.29 -11.06
CA PRO A 4 3.59 -68.21 -9.80
C PRO A 4 3.36 -66.74 -9.42
N GLN A 5 2.09 -66.35 -9.25
CA GLN A 5 1.72 -65.07 -8.66
C GLN A 5 2.13 -65.04 -7.18
N ASN A 6 3.23 -64.33 -6.89
CA ASN A 6 3.65 -64.02 -5.53
C ASN A 6 2.78 -62.88 -4.96
N GLY A 7 1.59 -63.23 -4.48
CA GLY A 7 0.72 -62.31 -3.75
C GLY A 7 1.26 -62.02 -2.36
N LYS A 8 2.09 -60.97 -2.20
CA LYS A 8 2.45 -60.44 -0.88
C LYS A 8 1.17 -60.02 -0.13
N ARG A 9 0.68 -60.88 0.77
CA ARG A 9 -0.43 -60.56 1.69
C ARG A 9 -0.08 -59.27 2.42
N ARG A 10 -0.85 -58.20 2.19
CA ARG A 10 -0.72 -56.95 2.94
C ARG A 10 -0.99 -57.24 4.41
N ARG A 11 0.00 -56.99 5.28
CA ARG A 11 -0.13 -57.12 6.73
C ARG A 11 -1.36 -56.29 7.17
N ARG A 12 -2.36 -56.94 7.75
CA ARG A 12 -3.58 -56.28 8.23
C ARG A 12 -3.26 -55.67 9.59
N TRP A 13 -3.38 -54.35 9.70
CA TRP A 13 -3.13 -53.63 10.94
C TRP A 13 -4.41 -53.52 11.77
N THR A 14 -4.34 -53.86 13.05
CA THR A 14 -5.36 -53.59 14.08
C THR A 14 -4.86 -52.49 15.02
N LYS A 15 -5.71 -51.96 15.91
CA LYS A 15 -5.29 -50.95 16.90
C LYS A 15 -4.19 -51.51 17.80
N GLU A 16 -4.37 -52.74 18.26
CA GLU A 16 -3.46 -53.46 19.14
C GLU A 16 -2.13 -53.72 18.42
N ALA A 17 -2.17 -54.22 17.17
CA ALA A 17 -0.95 -54.47 16.39
C ALA A 17 -0.16 -53.19 16.08
N ILE A 18 -0.83 -52.03 15.98
CA ILE A 18 -0.16 -50.73 15.82
C ILE A 18 0.50 -50.32 17.14
N ILE A 19 -0.18 -50.48 18.28
CA ILE A 19 0.36 -50.16 19.61
C ILE A 19 1.59 -51.02 19.91
N ASP A 20 1.51 -52.33 19.70
CA ASP A 20 2.61 -53.25 19.98
C ASP A 20 3.82 -52.94 19.09
N ALA A 21 3.60 -52.70 17.79
CA ALA A 21 4.66 -52.31 16.88
C ALA A 21 5.33 -50.97 17.28
N ILE A 22 4.55 -50.00 17.76
CA ILE A 22 5.11 -48.73 18.28
C ILE A 22 5.99 -48.99 19.51
N ARG A 23 5.54 -49.85 20.44
CA ARG A 23 6.30 -50.19 21.65
C ARG A 23 7.60 -50.91 21.34
N ASP A 24 7.56 -51.88 20.43
CA ASP A 24 8.74 -52.62 19.98
C ASP A 24 9.78 -51.68 19.36
N LEU A 25 9.33 -50.80 18.44
CA LEU A 25 10.18 -49.79 17.82
C LEU A 25 10.74 -48.78 18.82
N HIS A 26 9.96 -48.43 19.85
CA HIS A 26 10.43 -47.55 20.92
C HIS A 26 11.50 -48.22 21.78
N ALA A 27 11.30 -49.50 22.13
CA ALA A 27 12.26 -50.31 22.89
C ALA A 27 13.57 -50.53 22.12
N GLU A 28 13.51 -50.64 20.78
CA GLU A 28 14.68 -50.65 19.89
C GLU A 28 15.41 -49.30 19.80
N GLY A 29 14.87 -48.22 20.39
CA GLY A 29 15.38 -46.87 20.23
C GLY A 29 15.21 -46.32 18.81
N ALA A 30 14.33 -46.91 18.00
CA ALA A 30 14.10 -46.48 16.63
C ALA A 30 13.34 -45.14 16.61
N PRO A 31 13.70 -44.22 15.70
CA PRO A 31 12.95 -42.98 15.55
C PRO A 31 11.53 -43.26 15.03
N LEU A 32 10.51 -42.82 15.76
CA LEU A 32 9.08 -43.05 15.43
C LEU A 32 8.49 -41.98 14.50
N THR A 33 9.33 -41.33 13.68
CA THR A 33 8.88 -40.34 12.69
C THR A 33 8.21 -41.03 11.51
N THR A 34 7.27 -40.37 10.85
CA THR A 34 6.59 -40.92 9.66
C THR A 34 7.57 -41.29 8.55
N ARG A 35 8.68 -40.54 8.42
CA ARG A 35 9.78 -40.84 7.49
C ARG A 35 10.51 -42.13 7.85
N ALA A 36 10.89 -42.30 9.12
CA ALA A 36 11.57 -43.51 9.57
C ALA A 36 10.68 -44.76 9.44
N MET A 37 9.37 -44.62 9.65
CA MET A 37 8.42 -45.71 9.39
C MET A 37 8.36 -46.07 7.91
N ALA A 38 8.44 -45.08 7.01
CA ALA A 38 8.46 -45.32 5.58
C ALA A 38 9.74 -46.01 5.10
N GLU A 39 10.90 -45.61 5.63
CA GLU A 39 12.19 -46.24 5.36
C GLU A 39 12.25 -47.71 5.82
N ARG A 40 11.48 -48.05 6.87
CA ARG A 40 11.30 -49.42 7.37
C ARG A 40 10.17 -50.20 6.67
N GLY A 41 9.50 -49.63 5.66
CA GLY A 41 8.38 -50.27 4.96
C GLY A 41 7.09 -50.37 5.78
N LEU A 42 7.00 -49.65 6.89
CA LEU A 42 5.84 -49.61 7.80
C LEU A 42 4.88 -48.46 7.47
N SER A 43 4.94 -47.88 6.27
CA SER A 43 4.01 -46.83 5.81
C SER A 43 2.54 -47.24 5.98
N GLY A 44 2.24 -48.53 5.74
CA GLY A 44 0.89 -49.08 5.90
C GLY A 44 0.35 -48.98 7.34
N MET A 45 1.23 -49.05 8.34
CA MET A 45 0.90 -48.88 9.76
C MET A 45 0.50 -47.43 10.03
N VAL A 46 1.35 -46.49 9.59
CA VAL A 46 1.13 -45.05 9.75
C VAL A 46 -0.17 -44.61 9.07
N THR A 47 -0.38 -45.02 7.81
CA THR A 47 -1.60 -44.67 7.07
C THR A 47 -2.87 -45.23 7.73
N THR A 48 -2.77 -46.41 8.37
CA THR A 48 -3.90 -46.99 9.09
C THR A 48 -4.19 -46.22 10.38
N ALA A 49 -3.15 -45.78 11.09
CA ALA A 49 -3.29 -45.01 12.33
C ALA A 49 -3.98 -43.64 12.12
N TYR A 50 -3.81 -43.01 10.95
CA TYR A 50 -4.49 -41.75 10.62
C TYR A 50 -6.00 -41.89 10.41
N LYS A 51 -6.52 -43.11 10.23
CA LYS A 51 -7.95 -43.32 10.01
C LYS A 51 -8.74 -43.04 11.30
N PRO A 52 -9.89 -42.35 11.23
CA PRO A 52 -10.69 -42.04 12.42
C PRO A 52 -11.15 -43.26 13.22
N GLU A 53 -11.46 -44.37 12.54
CA GLU A 53 -11.85 -45.64 13.17
C GLU A 53 -10.70 -46.33 13.93
N PHE A 54 -9.47 -45.88 13.71
CA PHE A 54 -8.29 -46.28 14.45
C PHE A 54 -7.96 -45.25 15.55
N PHE A 55 -7.06 -44.31 15.25
CA PHE A 55 -6.58 -43.29 16.20
C PHE A 55 -6.81 -41.85 15.71
N GLY A 56 -7.16 -41.66 14.43
CA GLY A 56 -7.36 -40.33 13.81
C GLY A 56 -6.07 -39.51 13.62
N SER A 57 -4.97 -39.86 14.28
CA SER A 57 -3.65 -39.25 14.07
C SER A 57 -2.51 -40.16 14.52
N TRP A 58 -1.32 -39.93 13.98
CA TRP A 58 -0.11 -40.63 14.44
C TRP A 58 0.26 -40.29 15.88
N SER A 59 0.01 -39.05 16.34
CA SER A 59 0.23 -38.64 17.74
C SER A 59 -0.62 -39.46 18.71
N ALA A 60 -1.92 -39.60 18.41
CA ALA A 60 -2.84 -40.37 19.25
C ALA A 60 -2.48 -41.86 19.31
N ALA A 61 -1.91 -42.42 18.24
CA ALA A 61 -1.41 -43.80 18.24
C ALA A 61 -0.16 -43.97 19.15
N LEU A 62 0.74 -42.98 19.17
CA LEU A 62 1.92 -42.97 20.03
C LEU A 62 1.55 -42.77 21.51
N GLU A 63 0.61 -41.87 21.79
CA GLU A 63 0.00 -41.67 23.11
C GLU A 63 -0.66 -42.96 23.63
N ALA A 64 -1.44 -43.65 22.79
CA ALA A 64 -2.06 -44.93 23.13
C ALA A 64 -1.04 -46.05 23.41
N ALA A 65 0.15 -45.96 22.82
CA ALA A 65 1.26 -46.87 23.10
C ALA A 65 2.06 -46.50 24.35
N SER A 66 1.68 -45.43 25.06
CA SER A 66 2.41 -44.84 26.20
C SER A 66 3.82 -44.36 25.81
N VAL A 67 4.03 -44.06 24.53
CA VAL A 67 5.25 -43.43 24.05
C VAL A 67 5.02 -41.93 24.05
N ASP A 68 5.59 -41.26 25.05
CA ASP A 68 5.52 -39.82 25.16
C ASP A 68 6.28 -39.20 23.99
N THR A 69 5.54 -38.78 22.96
CA THR A 69 6.12 -37.94 21.92
C THR A 69 6.31 -36.55 22.51
N PRO A 70 7.43 -35.87 22.22
CA PRO A 70 7.51 -34.42 22.39
C PRO A 70 6.40 -33.81 21.51
N GLY A 71 5.23 -33.63 22.12
CA GLY A 71 3.99 -33.30 21.45
C GLY A 71 4.22 -32.04 20.66
N LYS A 72 3.93 -32.09 19.35
CA LYS A 72 4.02 -30.97 18.39
C LYS A 72 4.75 -29.78 19.01
N ALA A 73 6.08 -29.86 19.10
CA ALA A 73 6.87 -28.69 19.39
C ALA A 73 6.49 -27.70 18.29
N HIS A 74 5.54 -26.81 18.59
CA HIS A 74 5.18 -25.72 17.73
C HIS A 74 6.51 -25.05 17.55
N ARG A 75 7.11 -25.15 16.35
CA ARG A 75 8.34 -24.43 16.05
C ARG A 75 8.11 -23.04 16.63
N PRO A 76 8.89 -22.62 17.65
CA PRO A 76 8.52 -21.45 18.44
C PRO A 76 8.28 -20.35 17.44
N ARG A 77 7.06 -19.77 17.46
CA ARG A 77 6.68 -18.77 16.47
C ARG A 77 7.82 -17.75 16.43
N LYS A 78 8.44 -17.61 15.26
CA LYS A 78 9.65 -16.79 15.09
C LYS A 78 9.42 -15.34 15.56
N TRP A 79 8.15 -14.93 15.67
CA TRP A 79 7.73 -13.65 16.20
C TRP A 79 6.66 -13.83 17.28
N THR A 80 6.95 -13.27 18.45
CA THR A 80 5.98 -12.98 19.53
C THR A 80 5.82 -11.48 19.64
N ARG A 81 4.82 -10.99 20.38
CA ARG A 81 4.61 -9.55 20.58
C ARG A 81 5.87 -8.89 21.18
N GLU A 82 6.50 -9.57 22.14
CA GLU A 82 7.71 -9.12 22.81
C GLU A 82 8.90 -9.05 21.84
N ARG A 83 9.06 -10.05 20.97
CA ARG A 83 10.13 -10.04 19.94
C ARG A 83 9.93 -8.93 18.92
N VAL A 84 8.68 -8.64 18.53
CA VAL A 84 8.35 -7.51 17.65
C VAL A 84 8.73 -6.20 18.33
N ILE A 85 8.32 -5.99 19.58
CA ILE A 85 8.67 -4.80 20.37
C ILE A 85 10.19 -4.65 20.50
N GLN A 86 10.90 -5.72 20.86
CA GLN A 86 12.35 -5.70 21.01
C GLN A 86 13.04 -5.33 19.69
N ARG A 87 12.56 -5.89 18.57
CA ARG A 87 13.11 -5.57 17.25
C ARG A 87 12.86 -4.12 16.86
N ILE A 88 11.66 -3.59 17.11
CA ILE A 88 11.34 -2.18 16.85
C ILE A 88 12.26 -1.25 17.66
N ARG A 89 12.48 -1.54 18.95
CA ARG A 89 13.41 -0.77 19.79
C ARG A 89 14.86 -0.85 19.29
N GLU A 90 15.27 -2.01 18.80
CA GLU A 90 16.60 -2.19 18.21
C GLU A 90 16.77 -1.33 16.95
N LEU A 91 15.79 -1.36 16.04
CA LEU A 91 15.79 -0.53 14.84
C LEU A 91 15.81 0.97 15.18
N HIS A 92 15.06 1.38 16.20
CA HIS A 92 15.09 2.76 16.67
C HIS A 92 16.49 3.17 17.18
N ARG A 93 17.14 2.30 17.99
CA ARG A 93 18.52 2.54 18.47
C ARG A 93 19.54 2.59 17.34
N GLN A 94 19.30 1.85 16.26
CA GLN A 94 20.12 1.88 15.04
C GLN A 94 19.88 3.12 14.17
N GLY A 95 18.95 4.01 14.55
CA GLY A 95 18.61 5.22 13.79
C GLY A 95 17.83 4.96 12.51
N CYS A 96 17.27 3.75 12.36
CA CYS A 96 16.42 3.38 11.23
C CYS A 96 15.14 4.23 11.20
N ASP A 97 14.66 4.56 10.01
CA ASP A 97 13.39 5.26 9.84
C ASP A 97 12.23 4.29 10.05
N LEU A 98 11.50 4.48 11.15
CA LEU A 98 10.37 3.62 11.53
C LEU A 98 9.05 4.06 10.89
N CYS A 99 9.05 5.06 9.99
CA CYS A 99 7.84 5.35 9.23
C CYS A 99 7.40 4.11 8.44
N HIS A 100 6.09 3.88 8.36
CA HIS A 100 5.53 2.67 7.74
C HIS A 100 6.07 2.41 6.33
N SER A 101 6.24 3.44 5.50
CA SER A 101 6.80 3.29 4.15
C SER A 101 8.25 2.79 4.15
N SER A 102 9.12 3.38 4.97
CA SER A 102 10.52 2.96 5.10
C SER A 102 10.64 1.58 5.75
N ALA A 103 9.91 1.36 6.86
CA ALA A 103 9.86 0.07 7.52
C ALA A 103 9.31 -1.04 6.62
N LYS A 104 8.30 -0.76 5.78
CA LYS A 104 7.77 -1.75 4.82
C LYS A 104 8.77 -2.08 3.72
N ARG A 105 9.57 -1.11 3.28
CA ARG A 105 10.61 -1.31 2.27
C ARG A 105 11.79 -2.13 2.80
N GLU A 106 12.23 -1.86 4.02
CA GLU A 106 13.47 -2.40 4.58
C GLU A 106 13.23 -3.62 5.50
N HIS A 107 12.04 -3.71 6.10
CA HIS A 107 11.66 -4.73 7.08
C HIS A 107 10.24 -5.27 6.83
N GLN A 108 9.90 -5.52 5.56
CA GLN A 108 8.55 -5.94 5.13
C GLN A 108 7.92 -7.04 6.00
N TYR A 109 8.66 -8.10 6.31
CA TYR A 109 8.14 -9.23 7.07
C TYR A 109 7.79 -8.85 8.52
N LEU A 110 8.59 -7.97 9.14
CA LEU A 110 8.32 -7.46 10.48
C LEU A 110 7.03 -6.61 10.49
N VAL A 111 6.85 -5.76 9.48
CA VAL A 111 5.65 -4.92 9.34
C VAL A 111 4.39 -5.76 9.15
N VAL A 112 4.45 -6.81 8.32
CA VAL A 112 3.32 -7.73 8.10
C VAL A 112 2.93 -8.43 9.40
N VAL A 113 3.91 -8.98 10.13
CA VAL A 113 3.65 -9.67 11.39
C VAL A 113 3.11 -8.71 12.45
N ALA A 114 3.67 -7.51 12.56
CA ALA A 114 3.20 -6.51 13.50
C ALA A 114 1.76 -6.05 13.21
N SER A 115 1.41 -5.95 11.92
CA SER A 115 0.08 -5.51 11.46
C SER A 115 -0.98 -6.62 11.48
N ASP A 116 -0.65 -7.85 11.88
CA ASP A 116 -1.63 -8.91 12.08
C ASP A 116 -2.53 -8.55 13.28
N GLU A 117 -3.85 -8.75 13.15
CA GLU A 117 -4.84 -8.47 14.20
C GLU A 117 -4.57 -9.25 15.49
N ARG A 118 -3.98 -10.44 15.39
CA ARG A 118 -3.61 -11.26 16.56
C ARG A 118 -2.39 -10.69 17.29
N MET A 119 -1.64 -9.81 16.62
CA MET A 119 -0.45 -9.15 17.15
C MET A 119 -0.80 -7.75 17.64
N PHE A 120 -0.68 -6.72 16.82
CA PHE A 120 -0.97 -5.33 17.22
C PHE A 120 -2.03 -4.66 16.35
N GLY A 121 -2.47 -5.29 15.26
CA GLY A 121 -3.46 -4.73 14.32
C GLY A 121 -2.88 -3.70 13.34
N SER A 122 -1.86 -2.94 13.73
CA SER A 122 -1.14 -2.07 12.80
C SER A 122 0.33 -1.87 13.19
N TRP A 123 1.13 -1.44 12.20
CA TRP A 123 2.52 -1.04 12.45
C TRP A 123 2.63 0.12 13.45
N ARG A 124 1.70 1.08 13.39
CA ARG A 124 1.66 2.21 14.32
C ARG A 124 1.50 1.70 15.75
N ASP A 125 0.52 0.83 15.97
CA ASP A 125 0.22 0.29 17.30
C ASP A 125 1.39 -0.53 17.84
N ALA A 126 2.10 -1.27 16.97
CA ALA A 126 3.30 -2.01 17.36
C ALA A 126 4.46 -1.09 17.78
N VAL A 127 4.65 0.04 17.10
CA VAL A 127 5.67 1.05 17.45
C VAL A 127 5.30 1.78 18.73
N GLU A 128 4.03 2.14 18.91
CA GLU A 128 3.54 2.77 20.14
C GLU A 128 3.63 1.81 21.33
N ALA A 129 3.32 0.52 21.15
CA ALA A 129 3.52 -0.53 22.15
C ALA A 129 5.01 -0.75 22.49
N ALA A 130 5.93 -0.37 21.60
CA ALA A 130 7.35 -0.35 21.89
C ALA A 130 7.78 0.83 22.77
N GLY A 131 6.87 1.74 23.13
CA GLY A 131 7.12 2.94 23.92
C GLY A 131 7.66 4.10 23.08
N LEU A 132 7.48 4.05 21.77
CA LEU A 132 7.95 5.07 20.84
C LEU A 132 6.74 5.85 20.31
N PRO A 133 6.67 7.18 20.49
CA PRO A 133 5.61 7.96 19.87
C PRO A 133 5.76 7.88 18.35
N TYR A 134 4.83 7.23 17.65
CA TYR A 134 4.98 6.92 16.23
C TYR A 134 5.25 8.17 15.37
N ASP A 135 4.60 9.28 15.71
CA ASP A 135 4.76 10.55 14.98
C ASP A 135 6.13 11.22 15.22
N SER A 136 6.87 10.82 16.26
CA SER A 136 8.23 11.31 16.55
C SER A 136 9.33 10.48 15.88
N VAL A 137 9.05 9.20 15.56
CA VAL A 137 10.03 8.29 14.93
C VAL A 137 9.89 8.19 13.41
N SER A 138 8.83 8.78 12.87
CA SER A 138 8.66 8.96 11.42
C SER A 138 9.52 10.13 10.95
N LYS A 139 10.56 9.87 10.14
CA LYS A 139 11.32 10.95 9.47
C LYS A 139 10.48 11.70 8.43
N HIS A 140 9.31 11.17 8.07
CA HIS A 140 8.32 11.91 7.30
C HIS A 140 7.54 12.83 8.25
N GLU A 141 7.83 14.12 8.14
CA GLU A 141 7.23 15.21 8.88
C GLU A 141 5.71 15.04 8.98
N ALA A 142 5.20 14.78 10.18
CA ALA A 142 3.78 14.52 10.38
C ALA A 142 2.93 15.69 9.87
N TRP A 143 1.90 15.38 9.07
CA TRP A 143 0.90 16.37 8.67
C TRP A 143 -0.02 16.65 9.85
N THR A 144 -0.23 17.92 10.14
CA THR A 144 -1.29 18.42 11.03
C THR A 144 -2.21 19.36 10.25
N LYS A 145 -3.42 19.61 10.76
CA LYS A 145 -4.37 20.53 10.11
C LYS A 145 -3.77 21.93 9.98
N GLU A 146 -3.07 22.37 11.02
CA GLU A 146 -2.41 23.67 11.15
C GLU A 146 -1.27 23.80 10.12
N LYS A 147 -0.50 22.73 9.94
CA LYS A 147 0.60 22.71 8.96
C LYS A 147 0.07 22.71 7.53
N ILE A 148 -0.98 21.93 7.25
CA ILE A 148 -1.65 21.94 5.94
C ILE A 148 -2.15 23.36 5.61
N ILE A 149 -2.87 24.00 6.55
CA ILE A 149 -3.35 25.38 6.40
C ILE A 149 -2.18 26.35 6.16
N SER A 150 -1.15 26.27 6.99
CA SER A 150 0.02 27.16 6.90
C SER A 150 0.73 27.01 5.55
N ARG A 151 0.84 25.78 5.05
CA ARG A 151 1.44 25.51 3.75
C ARG A 151 0.59 26.04 2.59
N ILE A 152 -0.72 25.83 2.63
CA ILE A 152 -1.66 26.38 1.64
C ILE A 152 -1.55 27.92 1.59
N ARG A 153 -1.55 28.58 2.75
CA ARG A 153 -1.40 30.04 2.82
C ARG A 153 -0.06 30.53 2.27
N LEU A 154 1.02 29.80 2.55
CA LEU A 154 2.34 30.11 2.02
C LEU A 154 2.36 30.03 0.48
N LEU A 155 1.81 28.96 -0.09
CA LEU A 155 1.73 28.78 -1.53
C LEU A 155 0.88 29.90 -2.18
N HIS A 156 -0.25 30.26 -1.57
CA HIS A 156 -1.07 31.37 -2.04
C HIS A 156 -0.31 32.71 -2.03
N ARG A 157 0.42 33.01 -0.94
CA ARG A 157 1.25 34.22 -0.85
C ARG A 157 2.38 34.27 -1.88
N ARG A 158 2.89 33.11 -2.30
CA ARG A 158 3.89 32.99 -3.36
C ARG A 158 3.29 33.11 -4.77
N GLY A 159 1.97 33.26 -4.89
CA GLY A 159 1.28 33.28 -6.17
C GLY A 159 1.30 31.91 -6.87
N GLU A 160 1.58 30.83 -6.13
CA GLU A 160 1.58 29.50 -6.72
C GLU A 160 0.15 29.07 -7.09
N PRO A 161 -0.07 28.42 -8.24
CA PRO A 161 -1.39 27.96 -8.62
C PRO A 161 -1.87 26.83 -7.70
N LEU A 162 -3.06 27.02 -7.10
CA LEU A 162 -3.65 26.17 -6.06
C LEU A 162 -4.86 25.34 -6.51
N SER A 163 -5.16 25.26 -7.80
CA SER A 163 -6.16 24.32 -8.29
C SER A 163 -5.76 22.91 -7.93
N HIS A 164 -6.76 22.03 -7.83
CA HIS A 164 -6.52 20.65 -7.46
C HIS A 164 -5.47 19.97 -8.38
N GLU A 165 -5.53 20.23 -9.69
CA GLU A 165 -4.60 19.64 -10.66
C GLU A 165 -3.18 20.20 -10.51
N SER A 166 -3.06 21.54 -10.51
CA SER A 166 -1.80 22.26 -10.31
C SER A 166 -1.09 21.91 -9.00
N ALA A 167 -1.86 21.85 -7.91
CA ALA A 167 -1.35 21.51 -6.59
C ALA A 167 -1.01 20.02 -6.49
N ARG A 168 -1.78 19.13 -7.14
CA ARG A 168 -1.46 17.69 -7.14
C ARG A 168 -0.17 17.39 -7.88
N GLN A 169 0.08 18.08 -8.99
CA GLN A 169 1.29 17.89 -9.79
C GLN A 169 2.56 18.36 -9.05
N ARG A 170 2.51 19.51 -8.37
CA ARG A 170 3.67 20.13 -7.70
C ARG A 170 3.82 19.76 -6.23
N HIS A 171 2.71 19.53 -5.54
CA HIS A 171 2.63 19.37 -4.08
C HIS A 171 1.76 18.15 -3.71
N GLY A 172 1.95 17.03 -4.41
CA GLY A 172 1.10 15.84 -4.27
C GLY A 172 0.93 15.31 -2.84
N ALA A 173 2.00 15.34 -2.03
CA ALA A 173 1.94 14.92 -0.62
C ALA A 173 1.00 15.82 0.23
N LEU A 174 1.02 17.13 -0.01
CA LEU A 174 0.15 18.09 0.65
C LEU A 174 -1.32 17.87 0.24
N VAL A 175 -1.58 17.67 -1.05
CA VAL A 175 -2.93 17.42 -1.57
C VAL A 175 -3.48 16.11 -1.03
N SER A 176 -2.66 15.05 -0.99
CA SER A 176 -3.04 13.76 -0.41
C SER A 176 -3.38 13.87 1.08
N ALA A 177 -2.54 14.56 1.85
CA ALA A 177 -2.80 14.80 3.27
C ALA A 177 -4.08 15.62 3.48
N ALA A 178 -4.22 16.75 2.79
CA ALA A 178 -5.41 17.60 2.87
C ALA A 178 -6.70 16.86 2.48
N SER A 179 -6.64 15.98 1.49
CA SER A 179 -7.79 15.22 0.99
C SER A 179 -8.13 13.98 1.84
N SER A 180 -7.28 13.60 2.79
CA SER A 180 -7.56 12.48 3.68
C SER A 180 -8.70 12.82 4.65
N PRO A 181 -9.62 11.87 4.94
CA PRO A 181 -10.67 12.02 5.95
C PRO A 181 -10.15 12.36 7.35
N ARG A 182 -8.90 11.99 7.67
CA ARG A 182 -8.24 12.31 8.95
C ARG A 182 -8.08 13.82 9.16
N TYR A 183 -7.98 14.60 8.09
CA TYR A 183 -7.76 16.04 8.15
C TYR A 183 -9.00 16.80 7.66
N PHE A 184 -9.09 17.11 6.37
CA PHE A 184 -10.18 17.93 5.83
C PHE A 184 -11.13 17.15 4.92
N GLY A 185 -10.74 15.95 4.46
CA GLY A 185 -11.55 15.09 3.57
C GLY A 185 -11.61 15.55 2.11
N SER A 186 -11.21 16.78 1.80
CA SER A 186 -11.01 17.25 0.43
C SER A 186 -10.07 18.46 0.37
N TRP A 187 -9.42 18.64 -0.78
CA TRP A 187 -8.60 19.81 -1.06
C TRP A 187 -9.39 21.12 -0.94
N GLU A 188 -10.62 21.13 -1.45
CA GLU A 188 -11.54 22.27 -1.37
C GLU A 188 -11.81 22.68 0.09
N ARG A 189 -12.08 21.71 0.98
CA ARG A 189 -12.30 21.96 2.40
C ARG A 189 -11.04 22.50 3.08
N ALA A 190 -9.86 21.99 2.72
CA ALA A 190 -8.59 22.51 3.23
C ALA A 190 -8.31 23.95 2.78
N ILE A 191 -8.60 24.28 1.52
CA ILE A 191 -8.48 25.64 0.96
C ILE A 191 -9.42 26.61 1.69
N ARG A 192 -10.68 26.21 1.91
CA ARG A 192 -11.63 27.02 2.70
C ARG A 192 -11.18 27.19 4.14
N ALA A 193 -10.68 26.13 4.78
CA ALA A 193 -10.13 26.20 6.14
C ALA A 193 -8.90 27.12 6.23
N ALA A 194 -8.15 27.28 5.14
CA ALA A 194 -7.06 28.25 5.05
C ALA A 194 -7.54 29.71 4.93
N GLY A 195 -8.86 29.96 4.82
CA GLY A 195 -9.46 31.28 4.65
C GLY A 195 -9.47 31.75 3.19
N LEU A 196 -9.33 30.84 2.22
CA LEU A 196 -9.29 31.16 0.80
C LEU A 196 -10.57 30.73 0.10
N SER A 197 -10.99 31.49 -0.91
CA SER A 197 -12.13 31.13 -1.77
C SER A 197 -11.68 30.11 -2.83
N TYR A 198 -12.13 28.86 -2.68
CA TYR A 198 -11.84 27.80 -3.66
C TYR A 198 -12.39 28.12 -5.05
N ASP A 199 -13.58 28.71 -5.14
CA ASP A 199 -14.17 29.16 -6.41
C ASP A 199 -13.31 30.21 -7.10
N SER A 200 -12.73 31.14 -6.33
CA SER A 200 -11.83 32.15 -6.87
C SER A 200 -10.53 31.52 -7.38
N ILE A 201 -9.96 30.56 -6.65
CA ILE A 201 -8.76 29.82 -7.09
C ILE A 201 -9.04 29.03 -8.38
N ARG A 202 -10.17 28.33 -8.44
CA ARG A 202 -10.59 27.59 -9.64
C ARG A 202 -10.83 28.55 -10.82
N ARG A 203 -11.37 29.75 -10.57
CA ARG A 203 -11.59 30.79 -11.59
C ARG A 203 -10.31 31.47 -12.04
N ILE A 204 -9.38 31.77 -11.14
CA ILE A 204 -8.05 32.34 -11.45
C ILE A 204 -7.24 31.34 -12.29
N GLU A 205 -7.36 30.04 -12.01
CA GLU A 205 -6.72 29.02 -12.83
C GLU A 205 -7.49 28.61 -14.09
N SER A 206 -8.79 28.90 -14.16
CA SER A 206 -9.48 28.95 -15.44
C SER A 206 -9.02 30.18 -16.23
N TRP A 207 -9.12 30.14 -17.56
CA TRP A 207 -8.75 31.25 -18.45
C TRP A 207 -9.43 32.57 -18.06
N ASN A 208 -8.72 33.38 -17.27
CA ASN A 208 -9.09 34.73 -16.88
C ASN A 208 -8.47 35.75 -17.86
N ARG A 209 -8.92 37.01 -17.84
CA ARG A 209 -8.43 38.04 -18.77
C ARG A 209 -6.91 38.13 -18.84
N ALA A 210 -6.22 38.18 -17.69
CA ALA A 210 -4.78 38.35 -17.64
C ALA A 210 -4.04 37.15 -18.26
N ARG A 211 -4.44 35.92 -17.92
CA ARG A 211 -3.83 34.69 -18.45
C ARG A 211 -4.11 34.47 -19.93
N ILE A 212 -5.29 34.87 -20.40
CA ILE A 212 -5.62 34.84 -21.83
C ILE A 212 -4.66 35.79 -22.58
N LEU A 213 -4.44 37.01 -22.10
CA LEU A 213 -3.52 37.96 -22.73
C LEU A 213 -2.07 37.48 -22.70
N GLU A 214 -1.61 36.98 -21.55
CA GLU A 214 -0.26 36.42 -21.39
C GLU A 214 -0.02 35.28 -22.39
N LYS A 215 -0.94 34.30 -22.44
CA LYS A 215 -0.79 33.17 -23.36
C LYS A 215 -0.90 33.58 -24.83
N ILE A 216 -1.77 34.54 -25.18
CA ILE A 216 -1.84 35.09 -26.54
C ILE A 216 -0.49 35.70 -26.95
N ARG A 217 0.14 36.50 -26.07
CA ARG A 217 1.45 37.11 -26.34
C ARG A 217 2.56 36.07 -26.46
N GLU A 218 2.53 35.05 -25.60
CA GLU A 218 3.47 33.92 -25.65
C GLU A 218 3.37 33.16 -26.98
N LEU A 219 2.16 32.80 -27.41
CA LEU A 219 1.93 32.09 -28.68
C LEU A 219 2.35 32.94 -29.88
N HIS A 220 2.08 34.25 -29.85
CA HIS A 220 2.53 35.17 -30.89
C HIS A 220 4.05 35.26 -30.96
N ALA A 221 4.73 35.33 -29.81
CA ALA A 221 6.19 35.34 -29.75
C ALA A 221 6.81 34.03 -30.27
N GLN A 222 6.10 32.91 -30.13
CA GLN A 222 6.49 31.61 -30.69
C GLN A 222 6.18 31.46 -32.19
N GLY A 223 5.63 32.50 -32.84
CA GLY A 223 5.23 32.46 -34.25
C GLY A 223 4.02 31.57 -34.53
N VAL A 224 3.25 31.20 -33.51
CA VAL A 224 2.07 30.36 -33.66
C VAL A 224 0.94 31.18 -34.28
N ALA A 225 0.36 30.70 -35.37
CA ALA A 225 -0.81 31.32 -35.99
C ALA A 225 -1.99 31.35 -35.00
N LEU A 226 -2.50 32.55 -34.71
CA LEU A 226 -3.57 32.78 -33.72
C LEU A 226 -4.99 32.67 -34.32
N ASN A 227 -5.09 32.22 -35.57
CA ASN A 227 -6.37 32.01 -36.24
C ASN A 227 -7.18 30.88 -35.56
N ASN A 228 -8.50 30.93 -35.68
CA ASN A 228 -9.42 29.98 -35.02
C ASN A 228 -9.10 28.50 -35.34
N ALA A 229 -8.66 28.18 -36.56
CA ALA A 229 -8.38 26.81 -36.98
C ALA A 229 -7.12 26.27 -36.27
N SER A 230 -6.05 27.06 -36.25
CA SER A 230 -4.80 26.76 -35.55
C SER A 230 -5.01 26.59 -34.04
N MET A 231 -5.78 27.49 -33.42
CA MET A 231 -6.08 27.40 -31.98
C MET A 231 -6.92 26.16 -31.62
N ARG A 232 -7.86 25.74 -32.48
CA ARG A 232 -8.60 24.49 -32.28
C ARG A 232 -7.69 23.27 -32.43
N ARG A 233 -6.83 23.25 -33.45
CA ARG A 233 -5.89 22.14 -33.71
C ARG A 233 -4.92 21.94 -32.55
N LEU A 234 -4.45 23.03 -31.93
CA LEU A 234 -3.50 23.00 -30.81
C LEU A 234 -4.18 22.79 -29.44
N GLY A 235 -5.48 22.51 -29.40
CA GLY A 235 -6.18 22.20 -28.14
C GLY A 235 -6.56 23.41 -27.28
N TYR A 236 -6.43 24.63 -27.78
CA TYR A 236 -6.77 25.86 -27.04
C TYR A 236 -8.26 26.21 -27.02
N ARG A 237 -9.15 25.24 -27.30
CA ARG A 237 -10.60 25.45 -27.35
C ARG A 237 -11.15 26.06 -26.06
N GLY A 238 -10.74 25.56 -24.90
CA GLY A 238 -11.17 26.08 -23.61
C GLY A 238 -10.71 27.53 -23.35
N MET A 239 -9.58 27.93 -23.92
CA MET A 239 -9.10 29.32 -23.87
C MET A 239 -9.97 30.23 -24.72
N MET A 240 -10.27 29.81 -25.94
CA MET A 240 -11.10 30.58 -26.86
C MET A 240 -12.53 30.74 -26.34
N GLU A 241 -13.12 29.67 -25.79
CA GLU A 241 -14.44 29.71 -25.16
C GLU A 241 -14.47 30.64 -23.95
N ALA A 242 -13.39 30.69 -23.17
CA ALA A 242 -13.28 31.64 -22.08
C ALA A 242 -13.10 33.08 -22.57
N ALA A 243 -12.29 33.32 -23.60
CA ALA A 243 -12.12 34.63 -24.22
C ALA A 243 -13.44 35.20 -24.76
N ALA A 244 -14.27 34.34 -25.34
CA ALA A 244 -15.59 34.69 -25.88
C ALA A 244 -16.64 35.03 -24.82
N ARG A 245 -16.38 34.80 -23.53
CA ARG A 245 -17.33 35.19 -22.47
C ARG A 245 -17.43 36.71 -22.36
N PRO A 246 -18.63 37.28 -22.15
CA PRO A 246 -18.80 38.72 -21.97
C PRO A 246 -18.01 39.31 -20.80
N GLN A 247 -17.80 38.54 -19.72
CA GLN A 247 -17.01 38.99 -18.57
C GLN A 247 -15.51 39.06 -18.88
N ASN A 248 -15.07 38.37 -19.93
CA ASN A 248 -13.74 38.49 -20.53
C ASN A 248 -13.83 39.44 -21.74
N PHE A 249 -13.48 39.00 -22.94
CA PHE A 249 -13.33 39.91 -24.08
C PHE A 249 -14.54 39.92 -25.02
N GLY A 250 -15.51 39.03 -24.82
CA GLY A 250 -16.68 38.89 -25.69
C GLY A 250 -16.41 38.16 -27.01
N SER A 251 -15.16 38.13 -27.48
CA SER A 251 -14.72 37.31 -28.61
C SER A 251 -13.23 36.98 -28.54
N TRP A 252 -12.80 35.94 -29.26
CA TRP A 252 -11.37 35.61 -29.42
C TRP A 252 -10.60 36.74 -30.09
N GLU A 253 -11.18 37.30 -31.16
CA GLU A 253 -10.63 38.44 -31.89
C GLU A 253 -10.42 39.66 -30.99
N ALA A 254 -11.38 39.99 -30.14
CA ALA A 254 -11.24 41.08 -29.16
C ALA A 254 -10.14 40.79 -28.13
N ALA A 255 -9.94 39.53 -27.73
CA ALA A 255 -8.85 39.13 -26.85
C ALA A 255 -7.47 39.31 -27.52
N VAL A 256 -7.34 38.96 -28.81
CA VAL A 256 -6.09 39.13 -29.57
C VAL A 256 -5.76 40.61 -29.78
N ARG A 257 -6.76 41.43 -30.14
CA ARG A 257 -6.57 42.89 -30.22
C ARG A 257 -6.21 43.50 -28.87
N ALA A 258 -6.85 43.06 -27.78
CA ALA A 258 -6.51 43.50 -26.42
C ALA A 258 -5.09 43.08 -25.99
N ALA A 259 -4.51 42.05 -26.60
CA ALA A 259 -3.12 41.65 -26.38
C ALA A 259 -2.11 42.56 -27.12
N GLY A 260 -2.58 43.48 -27.96
CA GLY A 260 -1.77 44.39 -28.78
C GLY A 260 -1.42 43.84 -30.15
N ILE A 261 -2.11 42.79 -30.62
CA ILE A 261 -1.82 42.11 -31.88
C ILE A 261 -2.93 42.41 -32.89
N ASP A 262 -2.53 42.78 -34.09
CA ASP A 262 -3.44 42.98 -35.22
C ASP A 262 -3.98 41.61 -35.70
N TYR A 263 -5.21 41.30 -35.31
CA TYR A 263 -5.85 40.02 -35.59
C TYR A 263 -5.96 39.73 -37.10
N ASP A 264 -6.12 40.78 -37.91
CA ASP A 264 -6.32 40.64 -39.36
C ASP A 264 -5.03 40.22 -40.07
N ARG A 265 -3.86 40.55 -39.49
CA ARG A 265 -2.55 40.08 -39.97
C ARG A 265 -2.25 38.63 -39.59
N VAL A 266 -2.71 38.17 -38.43
CA VAL A 266 -2.45 36.81 -37.93
C VAL A 266 -3.54 35.79 -38.33
N ARG A 267 -4.62 36.25 -38.97
CA ARG A 267 -5.68 35.38 -39.51
C ARG A 267 -5.35 34.82 -40.90
N LEU A 268 -4.51 35.51 -41.68
CA LEU A 268 -4.19 35.19 -43.07
C LEU A 268 -2.99 34.24 -43.24
N VAL A 269 -2.34 33.86 -42.13
CA VAL A 269 -1.25 32.89 -42.05
C VAL A 269 -1.77 31.60 -41.43
#